data_AF-A0A7X8M9N7-F1
#
_entry.id   AF-A0A7X8M9N7-F1
#
_cell.length_a   1.000
_cell.length_b   1.000
_cell.length_c   1.000
_cell.angle_alpha   90.00
_cell.angle_beta   90.00
_cell.angle_gamma   90.00
#
_symmetry.space_group_name_H-M   'P 1'
#
loop_
_entity.id
_entity.type
_entity.pdbx_description
1 polymer ?
#
loop_
_entity_poly.entity_id
_entity_poly.type
_entity_poly.pdbx_seq_one_letter_code
_entity_poly.pdbx_strand_id
1 'polypeptide(L)'
;MNKVFIPFPGIFRRPIFTSSGRWSFVFILSVSSLIRASQPADGVAAGIVYPWRATSAIVQAGDGFCVWFYNPEDAAIDSVRLIGPFTIIKAGIDSIRTARFEYDAYTHGSVNNRIWVHVPAFAPMGLYHLAVHCGEEAHVSLRSVQVIDHFKPAHSFIHISDLHVSRQWQGSAAQGYAKELELLDRFIHVANIIAPDFIVITGDNIHHYTRFNADSAGWGGEKVYAADQPPLVEEKYRNLFEGAAGLAGLHALEVPFFLTTGNHDFYGVAPTDHMAKARQWNAFCGLRAYGFSYDGTR
;
A
#
# COMPACT_ATOMS: atom_id res chain seq x y z
N MET A 1 1.96 -18.79 45.59
CA MET A 1 1.76 -17.54 46.34
C MET A 1 2.05 -16.38 45.39
N ASN A 2 1.21 -15.43 45.03
CA ASN A 2 -0.19 -15.14 45.31
C ASN A 2 -0.78 -14.57 44.01
N LYS A 3 -1.91 -15.13 43.56
CA LYS A 3 -2.80 -14.50 42.58
C LYS A 3 -3.64 -13.47 43.34
N VAL A 4 -3.62 -12.22 42.90
CA VAL A 4 -4.50 -11.19 43.46
C VAL A 4 -5.72 -11.05 42.55
N PHE A 5 -6.85 -11.51 43.07
CA PHE A 5 -8.20 -11.21 42.61
C PHE A 5 -8.58 -9.81 43.10
N ILE A 6 -9.25 -9.02 42.26
CA ILE A 6 -10.04 -7.87 42.69
C ILE A 6 -11.43 -8.01 42.04
N PRO A 7 -12.51 -8.21 42.82
CA PRO A 7 -13.89 -8.15 42.35
C PRO A 7 -14.43 -6.72 42.49
N PHE A 8 -15.49 -6.34 41.76
CA PHE A 8 -16.51 -5.35 42.17
C PHE A 8 -17.61 -5.18 41.07
N PRO A 9 -18.80 -4.63 41.38
CA PRO A 9 -20.02 -5.42 41.57
C PRO A 9 -21.07 -5.25 40.46
N GLY A 10 -22.07 -6.12 40.50
CA GLY A 10 -23.19 -6.16 39.57
C GLY A 10 -24.16 -4.99 39.68
N ILE A 11 -24.81 -4.71 38.55
CA ILE A 11 -26.07 -3.98 38.48
C ILE A 11 -27.11 -4.93 37.88
N PHE A 12 -28.10 -5.27 38.70
CA PHE A 12 -29.34 -5.92 38.29
C PHE A 12 -30.13 -4.97 37.36
N ARG A 13 -30.53 -5.45 36.17
CA ARG A 13 -31.73 -4.96 35.49
C ARG A 13 -32.61 -6.14 35.11
N ARG A 14 -33.87 -6.08 35.56
CA ARG A 14 -34.95 -7.02 35.28
C ARG A 14 -35.32 -6.97 33.78
N PRO A 15 -35.75 -8.08 33.16
CA PRO A 15 -36.33 -8.03 31.83
C PRO A 15 -37.79 -7.53 31.90
N ILE A 16 -38.11 -6.57 31.04
CA ILE A 16 -39.48 -6.18 30.71
C ILE A 16 -39.94 -7.12 29.58
N PHE A 17 -40.96 -7.93 29.85
CA PHE A 17 -41.67 -8.70 28.83
C PHE A 17 -42.61 -7.77 28.07
N THR A 18 -42.48 -7.73 26.74
CA THR A 18 -43.54 -7.24 25.85
C THR A 18 -43.96 -8.36 24.90
N SER A 19 -45.25 -8.67 24.93
CA SER A 19 -45.92 -9.67 24.10
C SER A 19 -46.23 -9.10 22.72
N SER A 20 -45.33 -9.32 21.76
CA SER A 20 -45.68 -9.29 20.33
C SER A 20 -44.62 -10.05 19.55
N GLY A 21 -45.02 -11.21 19.02
CA GLY A 21 -44.15 -12.11 18.29
C GLY A 21 -43.58 -11.49 17.02
N ARG A 22 -42.25 -11.53 16.92
CA ARG A 22 -41.40 -11.78 15.74
C ARG A 22 -40.01 -11.26 16.08
N TRP A 23 -39.07 -12.17 16.32
CA TRP A 23 -37.65 -11.84 16.39
C TRP A 23 -36.99 -12.27 15.08
N SER A 24 -36.59 -11.28 14.27
CA SER A 24 -35.62 -11.48 13.21
C SER A 24 -34.27 -11.74 13.88
N PHE A 25 -33.71 -12.92 13.68
CA PHE A 25 -32.31 -13.19 14.02
C PHE A 25 -31.43 -12.38 13.06
N VAL A 26 -31.02 -11.19 13.48
CA VAL A 26 -29.90 -10.48 12.87
C VAL A 26 -28.63 -11.02 13.55
N PHE A 27 -28.01 -12.03 12.94
CA PHE A 27 -26.63 -12.40 13.25
C PHE A 27 -25.72 -11.34 12.61
N ILE A 28 -25.29 -10.34 13.39
CA ILE A 28 -24.05 -9.62 13.06
C ILE A 28 -22.92 -10.51 13.53
N LEU A 29 -22.52 -11.43 12.66
CA LEU A 29 -21.22 -12.09 12.76
C LEU A 29 -20.17 -11.03 12.37
N SER A 30 -19.66 -10.31 13.37
CA SER A 30 -18.38 -9.61 13.22
C SER A 30 -17.29 -10.67 13.12
N VAL A 31 -17.12 -11.24 11.93
CA VAL A 31 -15.94 -12.03 11.59
C VAL A 31 -14.82 -11.01 11.41
N SER A 32 -14.25 -10.57 12.53
CA SER A 32 -12.91 -10.00 12.55
C SER A 32 -11.95 -11.17 12.35
N SER A 33 -11.98 -11.80 11.17
CA SER A 33 -10.88 -12.63 10.73
C SER A 33 -9.69 -11.69 10.65
N LEU A 34 -8.80 -11.82 11.63
CA LEU A 34 -7.46 -11.28 11.59
C LEU A 34 -6.87 -11.70 10.25
N ILE A 35 -6.90 -10.79 9.29
CA ILE A 35 -5.98 -10.82 8.17
C ILE A 35 -4.62 -10.60 8.83
N ARG A 36 -3.97 -11.69 9.22
CA ARG A 36 -2.51 -11.66 9.36
C ARG A 36 -2.02 -11.49 7.93
N ALA A 37 -1.74 -10.24 7.55
CA ALA A 37 -0.72 -10.03 6.54
C ALA A 37 0.50 -10.75 7.07
N SER A 38 0.86 -11.91 6.50
CA SER A 38 2.21 -12.41 6.60
C SER A 38 3.05 -11.32 5.93
N GLN A 39 3.60 -10.41 6.75
CA GLN A 39 4.65 -9.54 6.26
C GLN A 39 5.80 -10.48 5.90
N PRO A 40 6.27 -10.50 4.63
CA PRO A 40 7.51 -11.21 4.34
C PRO A 40 8.59 -10.62 5.26
N ALA A 41 9.32 -11.51 5.92
CA ALA A 41 10.36 -11.16 6.89
C ALA A 41 11.55 -10.42 6.24
N ASP A 42 11.57 -10.33 4.92
CA ASP A 42 12.54 -9.57 4.14
C ASP A 42 11.77 -8.57 3.26
N GLY A 43 12.25 -7.33 3.17
CA GLY A 43 11.59 -6.17 2.56
C GLY A 43 11.34 -6.22 1.05
N VAL A 44 11.08 -7.41 0.50
CA VAL A 44 10.69 -7.64 -0.88
C VAL A 44 9.17 -7.48 -1.00
N ALA A 45 8.74 -6.94 -2.15
CA ALA A 45 7.36 -6.97 -2.60
C ALA A 45 6.61 -8.21 -2.11
N ALA A 46 5.46 -8.01 -1.48
CA ALA A 46 4.43 -9.05 -1.51
C ALA A 46 4.33 -9.53 -2.97
N GLY A 47 4.12 -10.83 -3.24
CA GLY A 47 4.27 -11.39 -4.60
C GLY A 47 3.57 -10.62 -5.73
N ILE A 48 2.64 -9.72 -5.42
CA ILE A 48 2.03 -8.74 -6.33
C ILE A 48 3.01 -7.61 -6.69
N VAL A 49 3.43 -7.56 -7.95
CA VAL A 49 4.24 -6.46 -8.52
C VAL A 49 3.39 -5.37 -9.17
N TYR A 50 2.20 -5.73 -9.68
CA TYR A 50 1.21 -4.79 -10.21
C TYR A 50 -0.21 -5.32 -9.99
N PRO A 51 -1.16 -4.46 -9.58
CA PRO A 51 -0.96 -3.10 -9.08
C PRO A 51 -0.37 -3.12 -7.66
N TRP A 52 0.62 -2.27 -7.40
CA TRP A 52 1.32 -2.17 -6.13
C TRP A 52 2.11 -0.86 -6.05
N ARG A 53 2.28 -0.32 -4.83
CA ARG A 53 3.06 0.86 -4.41
C ARG A 53 3.36 1.91 -5.49
N ALA A 54 4.23 1.64 -6.47
CA ALA A 54 4.53 2.57 -7.55
C ALA A 54 3.34 2.90 -8.46
N THR A 55 2.41 1.97 -8.65
CA THR A 55 1.36 2.12 -9.65
C THR A 55 0.08 1.39 -9.27
N SER A 56 -0.99 2.16 -9.25
CA SER A 56 -2.35 1.68 -8.98
C SER A 56 -3.04 1.28 -10.28
N ALA A 57 -3.98 0.33 -10.20
CA ALA A 57 -4.94 0.09 -11.26
C ALA A 57 -6.15 1.01 -11.07
N ILE A 58 -6.61 1.65 -12.15
CA ILE A 58 -7.92 2.31 -12.21
C ILE A 58 -8.76 1.49 -13.17
N VAL A 59 -9.91 1.00 -12.71
CA VAL A 59 -10.74 0.07 -13.45
C VAL A 59 -12.22 0.44 -13.32
N GLN A 60 -12.93 0.43 -14.43
CA GLN A 60 -14.37 0.63 -14.43
C GLN A 60 -15.07 -0.61 -13.87
N ALA A 61 -16.14 -0.43 -13.09
CA ALA A 61 -16.97 -1.55 -12.66
C ALA A 61 -17.53 -2.30 -13.89
N GLY A 62 -17.36 -3.62 -13.92
CA GLY A 62 -17.71 -4.46 -15.08
C GLY A 62 -16.52 -4.79 -15.98
N ASP A 63 -15.43 -4.04 -15.90
CA ASP A 63 -14.21 -4.27 -16.69
C ASP A 63 -13.16 -5.08 -15.92
N GLY A 64 -12.03 -5.36 -16.59
CA GLY A 64 -10.94 -6.16 -16.02
C GLY A 64 -9.56 -5.51 -16.10
N PHE A 65 -8.64 -6.04 -15.30
CA PHE A 65 -7.25 -5.59 -15.22
C PHE A 65 -6.28 -6.77 -15.00
N CYS A 66 -4.98 -6.51 -15.18
CA CYS A 66 -3.93 -7.50 -14.92
C CYS A 66 -3.48 -7.43 -13.47
N VAL A 67 -3.24 -8.59 -12.87
CA VAL A 67 -2.33 -8.71 -11.74
C VAL A 67 -1.05 -9.39 -12.22
N TRP A 68 0.10 -8.83 -11.87
CA TRP A 68 1.43 -9.42 -12.09
C TRP A 68 1.88 -10.00 -10.76
N PHE A 69 2.02 -11.32 -10.71
CA PHE A 69 2.13 -12.04 -9.45
C PHE A 69 3.28 -13.07 -9.50
N TYR A 70 4.21 -12.93 -8.56
CA TYR A 70 5.30 -13.85 -8.28
C TYR A 70 4.84 -14.88 -7.25
N ASN A 71 4.75 -16.13 -7.69
CA ASN A 71 4.25 -17.29 -6.99
C ASN A 71 5.29 -18.43 -7.11
N PRO A 72 6.45 -18.34 -6.44
CA PRO A 72 7.59 -19.20 -6.71
C PRO A 72 7.32 -20.69 -6.50
N GLU A 73 6.32 -21.03 -5.69
CA GLU A 73 5.93 -22.40 -5.38
C GLU A 73 4.87 -22.96 -6.36
N ASP A 74 4.47 -22.17 -7.36
CA ASP A 74 3.38 -22.48 -8.29
C ASP A 74 2.10 -22.93 -7.56
N ALA A 75 1.84 -22.35 -6.37
CA ALA A 75 0.66 -22.65 -5.58
C ALA A 75 -0.62 -22.30 -6.37
N ALA A 76 -1.68 -23.09 -6.19
CA ALA A 76 -2.96 -22.84 -6.84
C ALA A 76 -3.51 -21.46 -6.41
N ILE A 77 -3.90 -20.63 -7.37
CA ILE A 77 -4.49 -19.31 -7.11
C ILE A 77 -6.00 -19.47 -7.00
N ASP A 78 -6.52 -19.39 -5.78
CA ASP A 78 -7.91 -19.73 -5.46
C ASP A 78 -8.88 -18.56 -5.68
N SER A 79 -8.46 -17.34 -5.33
CA SER A 79 -9.30 -16.16 -5.48
C SER A 79 -8.52 -14.85 -5.50
N VAL A 80 -9.09 -13.86 -6.17
CA VAL A 80 -8.67 -12.46 -6.10
C VAL A 80 -9.80 -11.66 -5.44
N ARG A 81 -9.46 -10.83 -4.46
CA ARG A 81 -10.43 -10.04 -3.69
C ARG A 81 -10.03 -8.57 -3.65
N LEU A 82 -11.02 -7.70 -3.76
CA LEU A 82 -10.90 -6.27 -3.49
C LEU A 82 -11.48 -6.01 -2.10
N ILE A 83 -10.64 -5.50 -1.19
CA ILE A 83 -10.98 -5.31 0.22
C ILE A 83 -11.06 -3.81 0.49
N GLY A 84 -12.28 -3.34 0.74
CA GLY A 84 -12.57 -1.97 1.15
C GLY A 84 -12.91 -1.90 2.64
N PRO A 85 -13.16 -0.71 3.18
CA PRO A 85 -13.43 -0.52 4.61
C PRO A 85 -14.73 -1.22 5.07
N PHE A 86 -15.71 -1.36 4.18
CA PHE A 86 -17.03 -1.92 4.50
C PHE A 86 -17.48 -3.03 3.56
N THR A 87 -16.64 -3.44 2.60
CA THR A 87 -17.03 -4.39 1.56
C THR A 87 -15.84 -5.21 1.11
N ILE A 88 -16.07 -6.50 0.87
CA ILE A 88 -15.12 -7.40 0.22
C ILE A 88 -15.77 -7.88 -1.06
N ILE A 89 -15.12 -7.62 -2.18
CA ILE A 89 -15.58 -8.00 -3.51
C ILE A 89 -14.71 -9.16 -3.97
N LYS A 90 -15.33 -10.29 -4.31
CA LYS A 90 -14.63 -11.37 -5.00
C LYS A 90 -14.56 -11.00 -6.48
N ALA A 91 -13.38 -10.63 -6.96
CA ALA A 91 -13.16 -10.41 -8.38
C ALA A 91 -13.23 -11.76 -9.12
N GLY A 92 -13.77 -11.77 -10.33
CA GLY A 92 -13.72 -12.95 -11.16
C GLY A 92 -12.34 -13.11 -11.78
N ILE A 93 -11.87 -14.35 -11.92
CA ILE A 93 -10.62 -14.66 -12.62
C ILE A 93 -10.98 -15.14 -14.01
N ASP A 94 -10.61 -14.38 -15.04
CA ASP A 94 -10.86 -14.73 -16.44
C ASP A 94 -9.80 -15.71 -16.94
N SER A 95 -8.54 -15.48 -16.58
CA SER A 95 -7.45 -16.37 -16.96
C SER A 95 -6.24 -16.22 -16.05
N ILE A 96 -5.49 -17.30 -15.92
CA ILE A 96 -4.17 -17.32 -15.29
C ILE A 96 -3.20 -17.79 -16.37
N ARG A 97 -2.22 -16.96 -16.69
CA ARG A 97 -1.12 -17.34 -17.58
C ARG A 97 0.12 -17.59 -16.72
N THR A 98 0.73 -18.75 -16.90
CA THR A 98 1.97 -19.14 -16.23
C THR A 98 3.12 -19.17 -17.24
N ALA A 99 4.09 -18.29 -17.06
CA ALA A 99 5.31 -18.17 -17.84
C ALA A 99 6.24 -17.16 -17.15
N ARG A 100 7.48 -17.03 -17.59
CA ARG A 100 8.33 -15.91 -17.15
C ARG A 100 7.88 -14.61 -17.84
N PHE A 101 7.27 -13.70 -17.09
CA PHE A 101 6.87 -12.37 -17.57
C PHE A 101 7.81 -11.31 -17.01
N GLU A 102 8.66 -10.77 -17.89
CA GLU A 102 9.57 -9.68 -17.54
C GLU A 102 8.81 -8.36 -17.42
N TYR A 103 8.94 -7.68 -16.28
CA TYR A 103 8.31 -6.38 -16.01
C TYR A 103 9.31 -5.23 -16.03
N ASP A 104 10.61 -5.51 -15.93
CA ASP A 104 11.66 -4.50 -16.05
C ASP A 104 12.82 -5.05 -16.87
N ALA A 105 12.95 -4.55 -18.10
CA ALA A 105 13.98 -4.96 -19.04
C ALA A 105 15.41 -4.63 -18.60
N TYR A 106 15.58 -3.65 -17.71
CA TYR A 106 16.89 -3.23 -17.24
C TYR A 106 17.43 -4.17 -16.15
N THR A 107 16.59 -4.57 -15.20
CA THR A 107 16.97 -5.45 -14.08
C THR A 107 16.68 -6.93 -14.35
N HIS A 108 15.95 -7.23 -15.42
CA HIS A 108 15.32 -8.52 -15.72
C HIS A 108 14.36 -9.01 -14.62
N GLY A 109 13.78 -8.06 -13.88
CA GLY A 109 12.71 -8.32 -12.91
C GLY A 109 11.54 -9.02 -13.60
N SER A 110 11.09 -10.14 -13.05
CA SER A 110 10.03 -10.94 -13.65
C SER A 110 9.11 -11.56 -12.61
N VAL A 111 7.90 -11.91 -13.05
CA VAL A 111 6.92 -12.71 -12.31
C VAL A 111 6.61 -13.99 -13.09
N ASN A 112 6.11 -15.03 -12.44
CA ASN A 112 5.73 -16.29 -13.10
C ASN A 112 4.22 -16.39 -13.41
N ASN A 113 3.38 -15.47 -12.89
CA ASN A 113 1.97 -15.41 -13.23
C ASN A 113 1.50 -14.03 -13.70
N ARG A 114 0.62 -14.04 -14.71
CA ARG A 114 -0.28 -12.93 -15.04
C ARG A 114 -1.72 -13.39 -14.88
N ILE A 115 -2.44 -12.74 -13.98
CA ILE A 115 -3.84 -13.06 -13.65
C ILE A 115 -4.69 -11.97 -14.30
N TRP A 116 -5.56 -12.34 -15.23
CA TRP A 116 -6.56 -11.42 -15.75
C TRP A 116 -7.82 -11.55 -14.92
N VAL A 117 -8.25 -10.45 -14.31
CA VAL A 117 -9.40 -10.43 -13.40
C VAL A 117 -10.43 -9.43 -13.88
N HIS A 118 -11.71 -9.71 -13.65
CA HIS A 118 -12.79 -8.76 -13.87
C HIS A 118 -13.43 -8.32 -12.54
N VAL A 119 -13.76 -7.04 -12.48
CA VAL A 119 -14.50 -6.41 -11.40
C VAL A 119 -15.99 -6.55 -11.70
N PRO A 120 -16.82 -7.13 -10.81
CA PRO A 120 -18.25 -7.22 -11.06
C PRO A 120 -18.88 -5.84 -11.30
N ALA A 121 -19.85 -5.75 -12.20
CA ALA A 121 -20.52 -4.47 -12.54
C ALA A 121 -21.25 -3.81 -11.35
N PHE A 122 -21.60 -4.58 -10.31
CA PHE A 122 -22.20 -4.06 -9.08
C PHE A 122 -21.17 -3.61 -8.03
N ALA A 123 -19.88 -3.71 -8.33
CA ALA A 123 -18.82 -3.30 -7.41
C ALA A 123 -18.96 -1.81 -7.04
N PRO A 124 -19.08 -1.46 -5.75
CA PRO A 124 -19.09 -0.06 -5.35
C PRO A 124 -17.79 0.63 -5.76
N MET A 125 -17.87 1.91 -6.12
CA MET A 125 -16.68 2.72 -6.37
C MET A 125 -15.84 2.87 -5.11
N GLY A 126 -14.52 2.97 -5.28
CA GLY A 126 -13.60 3.23 -4.17
C GLY A 126 -12.19 2.69 -4.41
N LEU A 127 -11.29 3.05 -3.49
CA LEU A 127 -9.91 2.58 -3.48
C LEU A 127 -9.75 1.37 -2.55
N TYR A 128 -9.50 0.22 -3.15
CA TYR A 128 -9.44 -1.08 -2.49
C TYR A 128 -8.02 -1.57 -2.29
N HIS A 129 -7.80 -2.37 -1.24
CA HIS A 129 -6.68 -3.29 -1.20
C HIS A 129 -6.95 -4.46 -2.15
N LEU A 130 -5.93 -4.93 -2.85
CA LEU A 130 -5.96 -6.14 -3.64
C LEU A 130 -5.39 -7.30 -2.83
N ALA A 131 -6.13 -8.38 -2.69
CA ALA A 131 -5.65 -9.63 -2.09
C ALA A 131 -5.69 -10.76 -3.12
N VAL A 132 -4.55 -11.42 -3.32
CA VAL A 132 -4.43 -12.66 -4.09
C VAL A 132 -4.26 -13.80 -3.08
N HIS A 133 -5.22 -14.73 -3.07
CA HIS A 133 -5.16 -15.93 -2.26
C HIS A 133 -4.59 -17.07 -3.11
N CYS A 134 -3.51 -17.68 -2.63
CA CYS A 134 -2.93 -18.86 -3.26
C CYS A 134 -2.45 -19.86 -2.20
N GLY A 135 -2.94 -21.10 -2.29
CA GLY A 135 -2.68 -22.11 -1.26
C GLY A 135 -3.21 -21.66 0.11
N GLU A 136 -2.33 -21.63 1.11
CA GLU A 136 -2.67 -21.20 2.47
C GLU A 136 -2.33 -19.71 2.74
N GLU A 137 -1.82 -18.99 1.73
CA GLU A 137 -1.34 -17.62 1.89
C GLU A 137 -2.26 -16.58 1.23
N ALA A 138 -2.16 -15.34 1.72
CA ALA A 138 -2.81 -14.18 1.14
C ALA A 138 -1.77 -13.07 0.93
N HIS A 139 -1.51 -12.75 -0.33
CA HIS A 139 -0.64 -11.63 -0.69
C HIS A 139 -1.49 -10.37 -0.86
N VAL A 140 -1.14 -9.31 -0.14
CA VAL A 140 -1.94 -8.09 -0.10
C VAL A 140 -1.14 -6.91 -0.65
N SER A 141 -1.74 -6.21 -1.61
CA SER A 141 -1.30 -4.92 -2.13
C SER A 141 -2.27 -3.85 -1.63
N LEU A 142 -1.79 -2.96 -0.77
CA LEU A 142 -2.65 -1.99 -0.10
C LEU A 142 -3.02 -0.84 -1.06
N ARG A 143 -4.31 -0.46 -1.08
CA ARG A 143 -4.82 0.76 -1.74
C ARG A 143 -4.38 0.89 -3.20
N SER A 144 -4.45 -0.22 -3.94
CA SER A 144 -3.83 -0.35 -5.25
C SER A 144 -4.83 -0.51 -6.39
N VAL A 145 -6.13 -0.64 -6.10
CA VAL A 145 -7.18 -0.77 -7.13
C VAL A 145 -8.28 0.25 -6.88
N GLN A 146 -8.37 1.26 -7.74
CA GLN A 146 -9.48 2.20 -7.78
C GLN A 146 -10.57 1.66 -8.71
N VAL A 147 -11.73 1.35 -8.15
CA VAL A 147 -12.94 1.05 -8.92
C VAL A 147 -13.70 2.35 -9.16
N ILE A 148 -14.07 2.61 -10.41
CA ILE A 148 -14.87 3.78 -10.85
C ILE A 148 -16.11 3.32 -11.59
N ASP A 149 -17.14 4.16 -11.67
CA ASP A 149 -18.34 3.89 -12.46
C ASP A 149 -18.10 4.11 -13.96
N HIS A 150 -17.43 5.21 -14.31
CA HIS A 150 -16.99 5.53 -15.66
C HIS A 150 -15.79 6.47 -15.61
N PHE A 151 -14.94 6.43 -16.64
CA PHE A 151 -13.89 7.42 -16.79
C PHE A 151 -14.51 8.79 -17.12
N LYS A 152 -14.10 9.83 -16.40
CA LYS A 152 -14.61 11.18 -16.62
C LYS A 152 -13.94 11.79 -17.88
N PRO A 153 -14.71 12.36 -18.82
CA PRO A 153 -14.13 13.04 -19.99
C PRO A 153 -13.19 14.20 -19.61
N ALA A 154 -13.49 14.87 -18.50
CA ALA A 154 -12.59 15.84 -17.86
C ALA A 154 -12.13 15.25 -16.52
N HIS A 155 -10.82 15.08 -16.36
CA HIS A 155 -10.20 14.58 -15.14
C HIS A 155 -9.26 15.63 -14.54
N SER A 156 -8.97 15.45 -13.27
CA SER A 156 -8.11 16.29 -12.45
C SER A 156 -7.07 15.43 -11.75
N PHE A 157 -5.86 15.96 -11.61
CA PHE A 157 -4.82 15.29 -10.84
C PHE A 157 -4.02 16.31 -10.05
N ILE A 158 -3.43 15.84 -8.96
CA ILE A 158 -2.40 16.58 -8.24
C ILE A 158 -1.04 16.03 -8.67
N HIS A 159 -0.09 16.93 -8.93
CA HIS A 159 1.31 16.58 -9.14
C HIS A 159 2.14 17.12 -7.97
N ILE A 160 2.94 16.26 -7.37
CA ILE A 160 3.88 16.59 -6.29
C ILE A 160 5.22 15.90 -6.54
N SER A 161 6.30 16.47 -6.01
CA SER A 161 7.68 16.01 -6.16
C SER A 161 8.44 16.27 -4.86
N ASP A 162 9.62 15.67 -4.71
CA ASP A 162 10.59 16.01 -3.66
C ASP A 162 10.01 15.87 -2.24
N LEU A 163 9.25 14.79 -2.00
CA LEU A 163 8.70 14.50 -0.67
C LEU A 163 9.82 14.35 0.37
N HIS A 164 10.97 13.82 -0.07
CA HIS A 164 12.18 13.60 0.71
C HIS A 164 11.91 12.96 2.07
N VAL A 165 10.93 12.05 2.12
CA VAL A 165 10.61 11.32 3.34
C VAL A 165 11.86 10.61 3.82
N SER A 166 12.17 10.72 5.11
CA SER A 166 13.38 10.19 5.76
C SER A 166 14.67 10.98 5.53
N ARG A 167 14.62 12.19 4.97
CA ARG A 167 15.78 13.09 4.99
C ARG A 167 16.14 13.44 6.43
N GLN A 168 15.16 13.65 7.31
CA GLN A 168 15.36 13.87 8.73
C GLN A 168 14.68 12.79 9.55
N TRP A 169 15.33 12.38 10.63
CA TRP A 169 14.80 11.37 11.55
C TRP A 169 14.65 11.93 12.95
N GLN A 170 13.49 11.67 13.56
CA GLN A 170 13.17 12.05 14.93
C GLN A 170 13.04 10.79 15.78
N GLY A 171 13.67 10.79 16.96
CA GLY A 171 13.73 9.62 17.84
C GLY A 171 14.85 8.64 17.47
N SER A 172 14.82 7.46 18.09
CA SER A 172 15.78 6.40 17.77
C SER A 172 15.53 5.85 16.37
N ALA A 173 16.51 5.21 15.76
CA ALA A 173 16.30 4.63 14.44
C ALA A 173 15.24 3.51 14.43
N ALA A 174 15.09 2.77 15.53
CA ALA A 174 14.14 1.65 15.64
C ALA A 174 12.69 2.10 15.96
N GLN A 175 12.50 3.23 16.66
CA GLN A 175 11.19 3.68 17.15
C GLN A 175 10.83 5.10 16.69
N GLY A 176 11.70 5.70 15.87
CA GLY A 176 11.54 7.04 15.35
C GLY A 176 10.71 7.10 14.08
N TYR A 177 10.63 8.30 13.54
CA TYR A 177 9.87 8.58 12.32
C TYR A 177 10.61 9.59 11.44
N ALA A 178 10.28 9.57 10.16
CA ALA A 178 10.71 10.59 9.22
C ALA A 178 9.97 11.91 9.51
N LYS A 179 10.69 12.98 9.85
CA LYS A 179 10.07 14.26 10.22
C LYS A 179 9.20 14.83 9.09
N GLU A 180 9.60 14.59 7.85
CA GLU A 180 8.85 15.00 6.66
C GLU A 180 7.41 14.43 6.60
N LEU A 181 7.09 13.40 7.39
CA LEU A 181 5.71 12.93 7.56
C LEU A 181 4.77 14.00 8.11
N GLU A 182 5.28 14.99 8.88
CA GLU A 182 4.45 16.09 9.37
C GLU A 182 3.90 16.95 8.23
N LEU A 183 4.67 17.12 7.15
CA LEU A 183 4.21 17.82 5.95
C LEU A 183 3.38 16.91 5.05
N LEU A 184 3.81 15.65 4.88
CA LEU A 184 3.08 14.68 4.05
C LEU A 184 1.68 14.41 4.61
N ASP A 185 1.52 14.27 5.92
CA ASP A 185 0.22 14.09 6.59
C ASP A 185 -0.75 15.24 6.28
N ARG A 186 -0.27 16.48 6.34
CA ARG A 186 -1.06 17.66 5.99
C ARG A 186 -1.42 17.71 4.52
N PHE A 187 -0.47 17.34 3.64
CA PHE A 187 -0.74 17.21 2.22
C PHE A 187 -1.83 16.16 1.96
N ILE A 188 -1.71 14.96 2.54
CA ILE A 188 -2.70 13.88 2.40
C ILE A 188 -4.08 14.35 2.85
N HIS A 189 -4.16 15.05 3.98
CA HIS A 189 -5.43 15.60 4.46
C HIS A 189 -6.08 16.54 3.44
N VAL A 190 -5.30 17.46 2.86
CA VAL A 190 -5.80 18.39 1.83
C VAL A 190 -6.13 17.66 0.53
N ALA A 191 -5.29 16.72 0.09
CA ALA A 191 -5.51 15.95 -1.13
C ALA A 191 -6.79 15.12 -1.06
N ASN A 192 -7.09 14.51 0.09
CA ASN A 192 -8.34 13.78 0.31
C ASN A 192 -9.57 14.70 0.32
N ILE A 193 -9.44 15.97 0.76
CA ILE A 193 -10.52 16.97 0.65
C ILE A 193 -10.75 17.39 -0.80
N ILE A 194 -9.67 17.61 -1.56
CA ILE A 194 -9.75 17.97 -2.99
C ILE A 194 -10.34 16.81 -3.80
N ALA A 195 -9.99 15.58 -3.43
CA ALA A 195 -10.41 14.33 -4.09
C ALA A 195 -10.18 14.35 -5.62
N PRO A 196 -8.91 14.53 -6.08
CA PRO A 196 -8.61 14.46 -7.51
C PRO A 196 -8.87 13.04 -8.06
N ASP A 197 -8.88 12.88 -9.38
CA ASP A 197 -9.07 11.55 -9.97
C ASP A 197 -7.87 10.63 -9.73
N PHE A 198 -6.67 11.20 -9.64
CA PHE A 198 -5.45 10.52 -9.22
C PHE A 198 -4.35 11.51 -8.79
N ILE A 199 -3.27 11.00 -8.22
CA ILE A 199 -2.09 11.78 -7.85
C ILE A 199 -0.86 11.24 -8.58
N VAL A 200 -0.02 12.13 -9.08
CA VAL A 200 1.29 11.81 -9.66
C VAL A 200 2.36 12.34 -8.72
N ILE A 201 3.28 11.46 -8.31
CA ILE A 201 4.37 11.77 -7.39
C ILE A 201 5.68 11.49 -8.13
N THR A 202 6.47 12.53 -8.39
CA THR A 202 7.64 12.41 -9.28
C THR A 202 8.97 12.48 -8.55
N GLY A 203 9.44 11.33 -8.06
CA GLY A 203 10.81 11.18 -7.61
C GLY A 203 11.15 11.90 -6.32
N ASP A 204 12.32 11.54 -5.80
CA ASP A 204 12.86 12.05 -4.54
C ASP A 204 11.85 11.87 -3.39
N ASN A 205 11.18 10.72 -3.42
CA ASN A 205 10.13 10.31 -2.49
C ASN A 205 10.72 9.98 -1.13
N ILE A 206 11.82 9.23 -1.12
CA ILE A 206 12.71 9.09 0.03
C ILE A 206 14.01 9.86 -0.18
N HIS A 207 14.92 9.78 0.79
CA HIS A 207 16.23 10.42 0.69
C HIS A 207 17.40 9.43 0.84
N HIS A 208 18.42 9.57 0.00
CA HIS A 208 19.64 8.74 -0.05
C HIS A 208 20.58 8.88 1.16
N TYR A 209 20.20 9.71 2.13
CA TYR A 209 20.85 9.84 3.43
C TYR A 209 19.78 10.09 4.49
N THR A 210 20.12 9.84 5.74
CA THR A 210 19.30 10.23 6.90
C THR A 210 20.08 11.24 7.73
N ARG A 211 19.41 12.30 8.18
CA ARG A 211 19.97 13.29 9.08
C ARG A 211 19.38 13.13 10.48
N PHE A 212 20.26 12.99 11.46
CA PHE A 212 19.94 12.99 12.88
C PHE A 212 20.34 14.32 13.51
N ASN A 213 19.63 14.71 14.58
CA ASN A 213 19.95 15.91 15.36
C ASN A 213 20.04 17.19 14.49
N ALA A 214 19.18 17.29 13.47
CA ALA A 214 19.05 18.50 12.68
C ALA A 214 18.46 19.64 13.54
N ASP A 215 18.80 20.88 13.20
CA ASP A 215 18.19 22.06 13.80
C ASP A 215 16.70 22.20 13.40
N SER A 216 16.04 23.23 13.93
CA SER A 216 14.62 23.48 13.67
C SER A 216 14.32 23.78 12.19
N ALA A 217 15.29 24.25 11.41
CA ALA A 217 15.18 24.49 9.98
C ALA A 217 15.51 23.23 9.14
N GLY A 218 15.88 22.13 9.79
CA GLY A 218 16.25 20.87 9.15
C GLY A 218 17.66 20.85 8.55
N TRP A 219 18.54 21.73 9.04
CA TRP A 219 19.95 21.83 8.68
C TRP A 219 20.86 21.35 9.83
N GLY A 220 22.18 21.32 9.61
CA GLY A 220 23.15 20.77 10.57
C GLY A 220 23.02 19.25 10.81
N GLY A 221 23.46 18.77 11.97
CA GLY A 221 23.30 17.36 12.38
C GLY A 221 24.24 16.36 11.71
N GLU A 222 24.10 15.10 12.13
CA GLU A 222 24.89 13.97 11.62
C GLU A 222 24.17 13.33 10.44
N LYS A 223 24.90 13.11 9.34
CA LYS A 223 24.38 12.43 8.16
C LYS A 223 24.87 11.00 8.10
N VAL A 224 23.92 10.11 7.88
CA VAL A 224 24.15 8.67 7.73
C VAL A 224 23.77 8.26 6.31
N TYR A 225 24.67 7.50 5.67
CA TYR A 225 24.54 7.04 4.28
C TYR A 225 24.63 5.51 4.16
N ALA A 226 25.14 4.84 5.18
CA ALA A 226 25.51 3.44 5.11
C ALA A 226 24.27 2.55 5.18
N ALA A 227 24.24 1.50 4.35
CA ALA A 227 23.11 0.60 4.22
C ALA A 227 22.78 -0.16 5.52
N ASP A 228 23.80 -0.38 6.35
CA ASP A 228 23.75 -1.10 7.62
C ASP A 228 23.48 -0.19 8.82
N GLN A 229 23.35 1.12 8.60
CA GLN A 229 23.05 2.09 9.64
C GLN A 229 21.58 2.50 9.60
N PRO A 230 20.82 2.16 10.66
CA PRO A 230 19.42 2.51 10.76
C PRO A 230 19.15 4.04 10.67
N PRO A 231 18.00 4.47 10.14
CA PRO A 231 16.95 3.64 9.53
C PRO A 231 17.43 3.00 8.22
N LEU A 232 17.14 1.72 8.05
CA LEU A 232 17.43 0.98 6.83
C LEU A 232 16.44 1.41 5.74
N VAL A 233 16.67 0.94 4.52
CA VAL A 233 15.83 1.29 3.37
C VAL A 233 14.37 0.84 3.58
N GLU A 234 14.17 -0.28 4.26
CA GLU A 234 12.88 -0.83 4.65
C GLU A 234 12.12 0.17 5.53
N GLU A 235 12.75 0.74 6.57
CA GLU A 235 12.08 1.71 7.44
C GLU A 235 11.76 3.02 6.71
N LYS A 236 12.62 3.44 5.78
CA LYS A 236 12.38 4.64 4.97
C LYS A 236 11.14 4.49 4.09
N TYR A 237 11.04 3.39 3.34
CA TYR A 237 9.85 3.12 2.52
C TYR A 237 8.62 2.80 3.36
N ARG A 238 8.78 2.12 4.52
CA ARG A 238 7.67 1.93 5.46
C ARG A 238 7.11 3.26 5.93
N ASN A 239 7.95 4.24 6.30
CA ASN A 239 7.49 5.57 6.66
C ASN A 239 6.76 6.25 5.49
N LEU A 240 7.32 6.21 4.27
CA LEU A 240 6.69 6.80 3.09
C LEU A 240 5.27 6.26 2.86
N PHE A 241 5.09 4.93 2.90
CA PHE A 241 3.81 4.32 2.54
C PHE A 241 2.84 4.16 3.71
N GLU A 242 3.32 3.71 4.86
CA GLU A 242 2.49 3.36 6.02
C GLU A 242 2.39 4.48 7.05
N GLY A 243 3.32 5.45 7.03
CA GLY A 243 3.44 6.47 8.05
C GLY A 243 4.09 5.95 9.34
N ALA A 244 4.12 6.79 10.37
CA ALA A 244 4.67 6.47 11.69
C ALA A 244 4.26 7.56 12.70
N ALA A 245 4.35 7.25 14.00
CA ALA A 245 4.09 8.21 15.09
C ALA A 245 2.71 8.92 15.01
N GLY A 246 1.70 8.25 14.46
CA GLY A 246 0.35 8.80 14.28
C GLY A 246 0.20 9.72 13.06
N LEU A 247 1.25 9.86 12.24
CA LEU A 247 1.24 10.61 10.98
C LEU A 247 1.01 9.65 9.81
N ALA A 248 0.23 10.11 8.83
CA ALA A 248 -0.12 9.33 7.64
C ALA A 248 1.04 9.18 6.63
N GLY A 249 1.13 8.01 6.02
CA GLY A 249 1.89 7.77 4.78
C GLY A 249 0.97 7.66 3.57
N LEU A 250 1.53 7.43 2.38
CA LEU A 250 0.79 7.42 1.10
C LEU A 250 -0.41 6.47 1.05
N HIS A 251 -0.43 5.37 1.82
CA HIS A 251 -1.60 4.47 1.90
C HIS A 251 -2.82 5.09 2.60
N ALA A 252 -2.70 6.30 3.16
CA ALA A 252 -3.84 7.07 3.67
C ALA A 252 -4.52 7.96 2.61
N LEU A 253 -3.97 8.03 1.40
CA LEU A 253 -4.67 8.65 0.27
C LEU A 253 -5.94 7.87 -0.07
N GLU A 254 -7.02 8.59 -0.36
CA GLU A 254 -8.32 8.02 -0.74
C GLU A 254 -8.50 7.88 -2.25
N VAL A 255 -7.48 8.28 -3.01
CA VAL A 255 -7.42 8.28 -4.47
C VAL A 255 -6.17 7.52 -4.94
N PRO A 256 -6.18 6.91 -6.14
CA PRO A 256 -5.02 6.18 -6.64
C PRO A 256 -3.86 7.14 -6.89
N PHE A 257 -2.64 6.64 -6.72
CA PHE A 257 -1.43 7.41 -7.01
C PHE A 257 -0.43 6.60 -7.86
N PHE A 258 0.45 7.37 -8.51
CA PHE A 258 1.52 6.88 -9.37
C PHE A 258 2.84 7.53 -8.93
N LEU A 259 3.85 6.70 -8.66
CA LEU A 259 5.13 7.09 -8.10
C LEU A 259 6.27 6.80 -9.09
N THR A 260 7.04 7.81 -9.46
CA THR A 260 8.29 7.61 -10.21
C THR A 260 9.50 7.80 -9.31
N THR A 261 10.66 7.31 -9.75
CA THR A 261 11.92 7.45 -9.03
C THR A 261 12.67 8.73 -9.41
N GLY A 262 13.38 9.31 -8.44
CA GLY A 262 14.34 10.41 -8.57
C GLY A 262 15.73 9.99 -8.11
N ASN A 263 16.70 10.90 -8.13
CA ASN A 263 18.09 10.58 -7.80
C ASN A 263 18.32 10.32 -6.31
N HIS A 264 17.39 10.70 -5.43
CA HIS A 264 17.46 10.49 -3.97
C HIS A 264 16.76 9.22 -3.48
N ASP A 265 16.05 8.48 -4.33
CA ASP A 265 15.18 7.36 -3.93
C ASP A 265 15.90 6.04 -3.57
N PHE A 266 17.22 6.11 -3.37
CA PHE A 266 18.03 4.94 -3.13
C PHE A 266 18.91 5.16 -1.91
N TYR A 267 18.88 4.23 -0.96
CA TYR A 267 19.62 4.33 0.29
C TYR A 267 20.62 3.18 0.43
N GLY A 268 21.82 3.48 0.91
CA GLY A 268 22.88 2.49 1.06
C GLY A 268 23.44 1.93 -0.26
N VAL A 269 23.13 2.56 -1.40
CA VAL A 269 23.59 2.15 -2.73
C VAL A 269 24.55 3.20 -3.30
N ALA A 270 25.65 2.74 -3.91
CA ALA A 270 26.63 3.64 -4.52
C ALA A 270 25.97 4.52 -5.61
N PRO A 271 26.35 5.81 -5.73
CA PRO A 271 25.76 6.71 -6.71
C PRO A 271 25.82 6.21 -8.16
N THR A 272 26.86 5.46 -8.50
CA THR A 272 27.15 4.90 -9.82
C THR A 272 26.56 3.51 -10.06
N ASP A 273 26.03 2.84 -9.04
CA ASP A 273 25.45 1.50 -9.19
C ASP A 273 23.97 1.58 -9.59
N HIS A 274 23.74 1.94 -10.85
CA HIS A 274 22.39 2.08 -11.42
C HIS A 274 21.58 0.77 -11.38
N MET A 275 22.24 -0.38 -11.48
CA MET A 275 21.59 -1.70 -11.41
C MET A 275 21.06 -1.96 -10.00
N ALA A 276 21.87 -1.76 -8.96
CA ALA A 276 21.43 -1.93 -7.58
C ALA A 276 20.32 -0.95 -7.22
N LYS A 277 20.40 0.30 -7.69
CA LYS A 277 19.33 1.30 -7.54
C LYS A 277 18.01 0.81 -8.14
N ALA A 278 18.03 0.37 -9.39
CA ALA A 278 16.84 -0.14 -10.06
C ALA A 278 16.27 -1.40 -9.38
N ARG A 279 17.13 -2.31 -8.88
CA ARG A 279 16.70 -3.48 -8.12
C ARG A 279 16.07 -3.10 -6.78
N GLN A 280 16.65 -2.13 -6.08
CA GLN A 280 16.08 -1.61 -4.83
C GLN A 280 14.68 -1.02 -5.08
N TRP A 281 14.50 -0.22 -6.13
CA TRP A 281 13.16 0.26 -6.50
C TRP A 281 12.18 -0.90 -6.74
N ASN A 282 12.56 -1.90 -7.53
CA ASN A 282 11.67 -3.02 -7.84
C ASN A 282 11.28 -3.79 -6.58
N ALA A 283 12.23 -3.98 -5.65
CA ALA A 283 11.99 -4.66 -4.39
C ALA A 283 10.99 -3.90 -3.49
N PHE A 284 11.04 -2.57 -3.46
CA PHE A 284 10.23 -1.75 -2.54
C PHE A 284 8.99 -1.12 -3.14
N CYS A 285 8.93 -0.94 -4.45
CA CYS A 285 7.89 -0.16 -5.13
C CYS A 285 7.24 -0.91 -6.29
N GLY A 286 7.86 -1.96 -6.83
CA GLY A 286 7.32 -2.76 -7.93
C GLY A 286 7.76 -2.24 -9.29
N LEU A 287 6.83 -1.81 -10.15
CA LEU A 287 7.20 -1.36 -11.50
C LEU A 287 8.04 -0.08 -11.47
N ARG A 288 9.22 -0.12 -12.09
CA ARG A 288 10.08 1.06 -12.33
C ARG A 288 9.66 1.85 -13.57
N ALA A 289 9.20 1.15 -14.60
CA ALA A 289 8.72 1.75 -15.84
C ALA A 289 7.32 1.21 -16.12
N TYR A 290 6.36 2.11 -16.22
CA TYR A 290 4.97 1.77 -16.52
C TYR A 290 4.32 2.92 -17.29
N GLY A 291 3.35 2.56 -18.12
CA GLY A 291 2.44 3.51 -18.74
C GLY A 291 1.12 3.52 -17.98
N PHE A 292 0.46 4.67 -17.96
CA PHE A 292 -0.89 4.82 -17.45
C PHE A 292 -1.74 5.49 -18.52
N SER A 293 -2.98 5.04 -18.65
CA SER A 293 -3.95 5.60 -19.58
C SER A 293 -5.28 5.75 -18.84
N TYR A 294 -5.84 6.95 -18.86
CA TYR A 294 -7.17 7.23 -18.33
C TYR A 294 -8.14 7.19 -19.51
N ASP A 295 -9.13 6.30 -19.50
CA ASP A 295 -10.07 6.08 -20.63
C ASP A 295 -9.43 5.68 -21.96
N GLY A 296 -8.30 4.97 -21.94
CA GLY A 296 -7.63 4.56 -23.18
C GLY A 296 -7.01 5.70 -23.98
N THR A 297 -6.90 6.92 -23.43
CA THR A 297 -6.13 8.01 -24.03
C THR A 297 -4.66 7.58 -24.13
N ARG A 298 -4.14 7.50 -25.35
CA ARG A 298 -2.72 7.26 -25.67
C ARG A 298 -2.10 8.53 -26.22
#